data_AF-A0A1Q6PP60-F1
#
_entry.id   AF-A0A1Q6PP60-F1
#
_cell.length_a   1.000
_cell.length_b   1.000
_cell.length_c   1.000
_cell.angle_alpha   90.00
_cell.angle_beta   90.00
_cell.angle_gamma   90.00
#
_symmetry.space_group_name_H-M   'P 1'
#
loop_
_entity.id
_entity.type
_entity.pdbx_description
1 polymer ?
#
loop_
_entity_poly.entity_id
_entity_poly.type
_entity_poly.pdbx_seq_one_letter_code
_entity_poly.pdbx_strand_id
1 'polypeptide(L)'
;MGDIARTASPEEISAAKNRLAKKYHPDANMKNGIDTTRKMQQILEAYRILSDPKKRASYDRKVFGKPSAGADRNFDLFNLHNMEETAPVTGTPFVNYWRAADSLYDITLESEQLFKEKNKEQAADRLSDLSSQALRYAITLREAEIPEKYWLPPIMDWLLFTWYKNRNLPVSYLLKVYDDYSKKELSGFKRVKLQKELLHFQYSLKRLVSYT
;
A
#
# COMPACT_ATOMS: atom_id res chain seq x y z
N MET A 1 14.95 12.53 17.05
CA MET A 1 15.08 11.65 15.88
C MET A 1 15.63 12.48 14.72
N GLY A 2 16.94 12.77 14.71
CA GLY A 2 17.68 13.04 13.46
C GLY A 2 18.02 11.68 12.84
N ASP A 3 18.50 11.53 11.61
CA ASP A 3 19.86 11.94 11.23
C ASP A 3 20.03 11.79 9.73
N ILE A 4 19.46 12.71 8.96
CA ILE A 4 20.01 13.07 7.65
C ILE A 4 19.83 14.57 7.50
N ALA A 5 20.90 15.28 7.13
CA ALA A 5 20.86 16.71 6.93
C ALA A 5 19.85 17.07 5.83
N ARG A 6 19.28 18.27 5.87
CA ARG A 6 18.38 18.74 4.79
C ARG A 6 19.06 18.80 3.42
N THR A 7 20.38 18.85 3.41
CA THR A 7 21.26 18.82 2.23
C THR A 7 21.75 17.43 1.88
N ALA A 8 21.20 16.38 2.53
CA ALA A 8 21.68 15.02 2.36
C ALA A 8 21.70 14.60 0.89
N SER A 9 22.77 13.94 0.47
CA SER A 9 22.88 13.43 -0.89
C SER A 9 21.86 12.30 -1.12
N PRO A 10 21.50 12.00 -2.38
CA PRO A 10 20.68 10.83 -2.70
C PRO A 10 21.27 9.51 -2.15
N GLU A 11 22.60 9.42 -2.08
CA GLU A 11 23.33 8.28 -1.52
C GLU A 11 23.13 8.16 -0.01
N GLU A 12 23.18 9.28 0.72
CA GLU A 12 22.92 9.32 2.17
C GLU A 12 21.46 8.98 2.50
N ILE A 13 20.52 9.43 1.66
CA ILE A 13 19.09 9.10 1.79
C ILE A 13 18.85 7.61 1.54
N SER A 14 19.54 7.02 0.56
CA SER A 14 19.49 5.58 0.29
C SER A 14 20.12 4.78 1.42
N ALA A 15 21.28 5.21 1.93
CA ALA A 15 21.97 4.59 3.06
C ALA A 15 21.10 4.63 4.33
N ALA A 16 20.45 5.76 4.61
CA ALA A 16 19.55 5.91 5.74
C ALA A 16 18.30 5.04 5.60
N LYS A 17 17.69 4.97 4.41
CA LYS A 17 16.58 4.05 4.13
C LYS A 17 17.00 2.59 4.32
N ASN A 18 18.19 2.19 3.88
CA ASN A 18 18.69 0.82 4.06
C ASN A 18 18.96 0.50 5.54
N ARG A 19 19.55 1.44 6.30
CA ARG A 19 19.74 1.32 7.75
C ARG A 19 18.42 1.16 8.50
N LEU A 20 17.45 2.01 8.19
CA LEU A 20 16.13 1.99 8.81
C LEU A 20 15.31 0.76 8.39
N ALA A 21 15.39 0.35 7.13
CA ALA A 21 14.73 -0.86 6.65
C ALA A 21 15.28 -2.14 7.31
N LYS A 22 16.59 -2.21 7.57
CA LYS A 22 17.18 -3.32 8.34
C LYS A 22 16.70 -3.32 9.79
N LYS A 23 16.53 -2.14 10.40
CA LYS A 23 16.06 -1.98 11.78
C LYS A 23 14.57 -2.31 11.96
N TYR A 24 13.73 -1.88 11.02
CA TYR A 24 12.28 -2.04 11.08
C TYR A 24 11.75 -3.14 10.17
N HIS A 25 12.61 -4.11 9.82
CA HIS A 25 12.20 -5.23 8.98
C HIS A 25 11.13 -6.06 9.72
N PRO A 26 9.95 -6.31 9.13
CA PRO A 26 8.90 -7.07 9.80
C PRO A 26 9.34 -8.50 10.10
N ASP A 27 10.04 -9.21 9.21
CA ASP A 27 10.58 -10.56 9.54
C ASP A 27 11.49 -10.61 10.79
N ALA A 28 12.39 -9.63 10.97
CA ALA A 28 13.26 -9.58 12.14
C ALA A 28 12.51 -9.19 13.43
N ASN A 29 11.50 -8.33 13.32
CA ASN A 29 10.75 -7.80 14.46
C ASN A 29 9.49 -8.63 14.80
N MET A 30 8.93 -9.36 13.83
CA MET A 30 7.78 -10.26 13.98
C MET A 30 8.19 -11.56 14.68
N LYS A 31 9.47 -11.96 14.61
CA LYS A 31 10.05 -12.95 15.52
C LYS A 31 10.00 -12.52 16.99
N ASN A 32 9.97 -11.21 17.25
CA ASN A 32 9.90 -10.60 18.58
C ASN A 32 8.49 -10.06 18.92
N GLY A 33 7.47 -10.33 18.10
CA GLY A 33 6.10 -9.86 18.32
C GLY A 33 5.89 -8.35 18.13
N ILE A 34 6.86 -7.63 17.56
CA ILE A 34 6.77 -6.17 17.33
C ILE A 34 6.35 -5.90 15.89
N ASP A 35 5.14 -5.36 15.72
CA ASP A 35 4.71 -4.85 14.42
C ASP A 35 5.45 -3.56 14.07
N THR A 36 6.26 -3.64 13.02
CA THR A 36 7.05 -2.52 12.50
C THR A 36 6.61 -2.09 11.10
N THR A 37 5.50 -2.65 10.60
CA THR A 37 4.96 -2.43 9.27
C THR A 37 4.70 -0.94 9.02
N ARG A 38 4.02 -0.27 9.96
CA ARG A 38 3.75 1.17 9.87
C ARG A 38 5.01 2.04 9.84
N LYS A 39 6.06 1.66 10.58
CA LYS A 39 7.35 2.38 10.57
C LYS A 39 8.08 2.14 9.25
N MET A 40 8.05 0.91 8.74
CA MET A 40 8.60 0.58 7.41
C MET A 40 7.88 1.35 6.31
N GLN A 41 6.55 1.45 6.35
CA GLN A 41 5.75 2.25 5.42
C GLN A 41 6.21 3.72 5.40
N GLN A 42 6.34 4.35 6.58
CA GLN A 42 6.83 5.73 6.70
C GLN A 42 8.23 5.92 6.10
N ILE A 43 9.14 4.95 6.31
CA ILE A 43 10.50 4.99 5.77
C ILE A 43 10.47 4.94 4.23
N LEU A 44 9.63 4.06 3.67
CA LEU A 44 9.52 3.87 2.23
C LEU A 44 8.84 5.07 1.55
N GLU A 45 7.82 5.64 2.18
CA GLU A 45 7.15 6.85 1.71
C GLU A 45 8.10 8.05 1.70
N ALA A 46 8.83 8.28 2.79
CA ALA A 46 9.85 9.31 2.87
C ALA A 46 10.90 9.12 1.77
N TYR A 47 11.40 7.89 1.57
CA TYR A 47 12.37 7.60 0.52
C TYR A 47 11.83 7.88 -0.90
N ARG A 48 10.55 7.59 -1.17
CA ARG A 48 9.91 7.85 -2.49
C ARG A 48 9.96 9.33 -2.88
N ILE A 49 9.82 10.22 -1.90
CA ILE A 49 9.84 11.67 -2.10
C ILE A 49 11.28 12.19 -2.12
N LEU A 50 12.11 11.74 -1.17
CA LEU A 50 13.44 12.29 -0.94
C LEU A 50 14.52 11.77 -1.91
N SER A 51 14.34 10.57 -2.49
CA SER A 51 15.31 9.97 -3.42
C SER A 51 15.32 10.58 -4.82
N ASP A 52 14.22 11.24 -5.21
CA ASP A 52 14.06 11.86 -6.52
C ASP A 52 14.29 13.38 -6.37
N PRO A 53 15.34 13.96 -6.99
CA PRO A 53 15.66 15.37 -6.84
C PRO A 53 14.51 16.31 -7.21
N LYS A 54 13.69 15.95 -8.22
CA LYS A 54 12.54 16.76 -8.64
C LYS A 54 11.42 16.71 -7.60
N LYS A 55 11.12 15.51 -7.09
CA LYS A 55 10.08 15.32 -6.05
C LYS A 55 10.48 15.95 -4.73
N ARG A 56 11.75 15.84 -4.35
CA ARG A 56 12.31 16.50 -3.18
C ARG A 56 12.25 18.01 -3.31
N ALA A 57 12.63 18.58 -4.45
CA ALA A 57 12.53 20.02 -4.67
C ALA A 57 11.07 20.52 -4.62
N SER A 58 10.11 19.74 -5.14
CA SER A 58 8.68 20.04 -5.05
C SER A 58 8.17 19.97 -3.59
N TYR A 59 8.59 18.94 -2.86
CA TYR A 59 8.29 18.80 -1.43
C TYR A 59 8.87 19.95 -0.61
N ASP A 60 10.15 20.28 -0.80
CA ASP A 60 10.84 21.36 -0.09
C ASP A 60 10.19 22.72 -0.38
N ARG A 61 9.79 22.97 -1.64
CA ARG A 61 9.08 24.20 -2.03
C ARG A 61 7.69 24.31 -1.39
N LYS A 62 6.96 23.19 -1.25
CA LYS A 62 5.63 23.18 -0.64
C LYS A 62 5.66 23.30 0.88
N VAL A 63 6.67 22.69 1.52
CA VAL A 63 6.79 22.65 2.99
C VAL A 63 7.51 23.89 3.53
N PHE A 64 8.44 24.47 2.77
CA PHE A 64 9.30 25.58 3.21
C PHE A 64 9.22 26.84 2.32
N GLY A 65 8.43 26.82 1.24
CA GLY A 65 8.18 28.01 0.42
C GLY A 65 7.24 28.99 1.12
N LYS A 66 7.44 30.30 0.87
CA LYS A 66 6.49 31.34 1.31
C LYS A 66 5.13 31.07 0.66
N PRO A 67 4.00 31.17 1.38
CA PRO A 67 2.69 30.87 0.84
C PRO A 67 2.31 31.90 -0.23
N SER A 68 2.18 31.46 -1.49
CA SER A 68 1.46 32.23 -2.51
C SER A 68 -0.04 32.07 -2.22
N ALA A 69 -0.72 33.20 -2.02
CA ALA A 69 -2.17 33.25 -1.86
C ALA A 69 -2.84 32.67 -3.10
N GLY A 70 -3.52 31.52 -2.96
CA GLY A 70 -4.32 30.91 -4.03
C GLY A 70 -4.18 29.39 -4.20
N ALA A 71 -3.31 28.70 -3.46
CA ALA A 71 -3.26 27.24 -3.51
C ALA A 71 -4.25 26.64 -2.51
N ASP A 72 -5.36 26.10 -3.03
CA ASP A 72 -6.30 25.27 -2.29
C ASP A 72 -5.58 24.23 -1.43
N ARG A 73 -5.92 24.21 -0.15
CA ARG A 73 -5.39 23.26 0.84
C ARG A 73 -6.12 21.92 0.78
N ASN A 74 -6.49 21.47 -0.41
CA ASN A 74 -6.93 20.11 -0.63
C ASN A 74 -5.71 19.25 -0.95
N PHE A 75 -5.46 18.31 -0.05
CA PHE A 75 -4.41 17.31 -0.15
C PHE A 75 -4.78 16.35 -1.29
N ASP A 76 -4.47 16.72 -2.53
CA ASP A 76 -4.59 15.84 -3.71
C ASP A 76 -3.52 14.75 -3.64
N LEU A 77 -3.79 13.77 -2.78
CA LEU A 77 -3.09 12.49 -2.70
C LEU A 77 -3.49 11.52 -3.84
N PHE A 78 -4.41 11.96 -4.72
CA PHE A 78 -5.12 11.13 -5.69
C PHE A 78 -5.04 11.64 -7.14
N ASN A 79 -3.89 12.14 -7.62
CA ASN A 79 -3.68 12.23 -9.07
C ASN A 79 -3.21 10.87 -9.64
N LEU A 80 -4.16 9.94 -9.71
CA LEU A 80 -4.08 8.66 -10.41
C LEU A 80 -4.42 8.79 -11.92
N HIS A 81 -4.38 10.00 -12.48
CA HIS A 81 -4.68 10.21 -13.92
C HIS A 81 -3.75 11.16 -14.67
N ASN A 82 -2.88 11.92 -14.01
CA ASN A 82 -1.90 12.79 -14.69
C ASN A 82 -0.48 12.34 -14.37
N MET A 83 -0.11 11.17 -14.89
CA MET A 83 1.30 10.81 -15.06
C MET A 83 1.79 11.47 -16.36
N GLU A 84 2.28 12.70 -16.28
CA GLU A 84 3.13 13.23 -17.35
C GLU A 84 4.49 12.52 -17.28
N GLU A 85 4.53 11.42 -18.03
CA GLU A 85 5.64 10.81 -18.75
C GLU A 85 6.97 11.60 -18.75
N THR A 86 7.86 11.33 -17.79
CA THR A 86 9.30 11.66 -17.98
C THR A 86 10.26 10.59 -17.48
N ALA A 87 9.90 9.31 -17.54
CA ALA A 87 10.88 8.21 -17.49
C ALA A 87 10.28 6.91 -18.05
N PRO A 88 10.97 6.20 -18.97
CA PRO A 88 10.56 4.86 -19.37
C PRO A 88 10.97 3.90 -18.26
N VAL A 89 10.11 3.72 -17.25
CA VAL A 89 10.16 2.56 -16.37
C VAL A 89 8.93 1.73 -16.71
N THR A 90 9.19 0.66 -17.45
CA THR A 90 8.29 -0.45 -17.76
C THR A 90 7.25 -0.71 -16.65
N GLY A 91 5.98 -0.43 -16.93
CA GLY A 91 4.84 -0.86 -16.12
C GLY A 91 4.57 -0.04 -14.84
N THR A 92 3.29 0.00 -14.46
CA THR A 92 2.80 0.56 -13.19
C THR A 92 3.60 0.00 -12.00
N PRO A 93 4.20 0.83 -11.13
CA PRO A 93 4.95 0.35 -9.97
C PRO A 93 4.09 -0.54 -9.04
N PHE A 94 4.64 -1.65 -8.54
CA PHE A 94 3.91 -2.60 -7.66
C PHE A 94 3.27 -1.94 -6.43
N VAL A 95 3.87 -0.83 -5.94
CA VAL A 95 3.30 0.03 -4.90
C VAL A 95 1.84 0.40 -5.15
N ASN A 96 1.43 0.59 -6.41
CA ASN A 96 0.06 0.98 -6.74
C ASN A 96 -0.92 -0.18 -6.50
N TYR A 97 -0.52 -1.42 -6.80
CA TYR A 97 -1.31 -2.61 -6.49
C TYR A 97 -1.40 -2.86 -5.00
N TRP A 98 -0.27 -2.72 -4.29
CA TRP A 98 -0.26 -2.80 -2.83
C TRP A 98 -1.25 -1.82 -2.20
N ARG A 99 -1.22 -0.54 -2.60
CA ARG A 99 -2.18 0.46 -2.11
C ARG A 99 -3.62 0.13 -2.46
N ALA A 100 -3.87 -0.33 -3.68
CA ALA A 100 -5.22 -0.68 -4.11
C ALA A 100 -5.80 -1.78 -3.22
N ALA A 101 -5.00 -2.81 -2.87
CA ALA A 101 -5.43 -3.87 -1.97
C ALA A 101 -5.57 -3.41 -0.52
N ASP A 102 -4.67 -2.56 -0.02
CA ASP A 102 -4.77 -1.97 1.32
C ASP A 102 -6.06 -1.13 1.45
N SER A 103 -6.33 -0.26 0.48
CA SER A 103 -7.57 0.53 0.41
C SER A 103 -8.81 -0.36 0.29
N LEU A 104 -8.73 -1.44 -0.48
CA LEU A 104 -9.84 -2.39 -0.61
C LEU A 104 -10.15 -3.08 0.72
N TYR A 105 -9.12 -3.45 1.47
CA TYR A 105 -9.28 -4.03 2.80
C TYR A 105 -9.92 -3.05 3.78
N ASP A 106 -9.44 -1.80 3.83
CA ASP A 106 -10.03 -0.76 4.68
C ASP A 106 -11.50 -0.48 4.34
N ILE A 107 -11.82 -0.40 3.04
CA ILE A 107 -13.19 -0.24 2.55
C ILE A 107 -14.08 -1.41 3.00
N THR A 108 -13.58 -2.65 2.93
CA THR A 108 -14.38 -3.80 3.40
C THR A 108 -14.65 -3.72 4.90
N LEU A 109 -13.67 -3.32 5.71
CA LEU A 109 -13.86 -3.13 7.15
C LEU A 109 -14.86 -2.03 7.47
N GLU A 110 -14.78 -0.90 6.77
CA GLU A 110 -15.74 0.21 6.92
C GLU A 110 -17.16 -0.25 6.54
N SER A 111 -17.30 -0.95 5.40
CA SER A 111 -18.60 -1.44 4.95
C SER A 111 -19.26 -2.40 5.94
N GLU A 112 -18.48 -3.24 6.63
CA GLU A 112 -19.00 -4.16 7.64
C GLU A 112 -19.57 -3.45 8.86
N GLN A 113 -18.99 -2.31 9.24
CA GLN A 113 -19.49 -1.48 10.32
C GLN A 113 -20.80 -0.82 9.89
N LEU A 114 -20.84 -0.26 8.68
CA LEU A 114 -22.04 0.37 8.12
C LEU A 114 -23.20 -0.62 7.94
N PHE A 115 -22.92 -1.87 7.57
CA PHE A 115 -23.95 -2.92 7.49
C PHE A 115 -24.58 -3.27 8.85
N LYS A 116 -23.94 -2.91 9.97
CA LYS A 116 -24.44 -3.10 11.34
C LYS A 116 -25.07 -1.85 11.92
N GLU A 117 -24.94 -0.70 11.24
CA GLU A 117 -25.41 0.60 11.68
C GLU A 117 -26.94 0.64 11.77
N LYS A 118 -27.48 1.38 12.75
CA LYS A 118 -28.93 1.56 12.91
C LYS A 118 -29.50 2.64 11.99
N ASN A 119 -28.69 3.62 11.60
CA ASN A 119 -29.11 4.70 10.69
C ASN A 119 -28.93 4.26 9.23
N LYS A 120 -30.01 3.74 8.63
CA LYS A 120 -29.97 3.07 7.33
C LYS A 120 -29.77 4.01 6.14
N GLU A 121 -30.18 5.28 6.25
CA GLU A 121 -30.19 6.21 5.12
C GLU A 121 -28.77 6.74 4.82
N GLN A 122 -28.09 7.31 5.81
CA GLN A 122 -26.70 7.75 5.67
C GLN A 122 -25.74 6.59 5.40
N ALA A 123 -26.01 5.41 5.98
CA ALA A 123 -25.23 4.22 5.71
C ALA A 123 -25.39 3.76 4.25
N ALA A 124 -26.57 3.90 3.64
CA ALA A 124 -26.82 3.49 2.26
C ALA A 124 -26.01 4.33 1.26
N ASP A 125 -26.03 5.66 1.40
CA ASP A 125 -25.26 6.55 0.53
C ASP A 125 -23.76 6.24 0.61
N ARG A 126 -23.25 6.05 1.84
CA ARG A 126 -21.84 5.72 2.04
C ARG A 126 -21.48 4.33 1.50
N LEU A 127 -22.35 3.33 1.66
CA LEU A 127 -22.13 1.98 1.12
C LEU A 127 -22.09 1.99 -0.42
N SER A 128 -22.89 2.83 -1.08
CA SER A 128 -22.86 2.99 -2.55
C SER A 128 -21.53 3.58 -3.03
N ASP A 129 -21.04 4.62 -2.36
CA ASP A 129 -19.72 5.22 -2.63
C ASP A 129 -18.58 4.21 -2.41
N LEU A 130 -18.59 3.52 -1.26
CA LEU A 130 -17.60 2.49 -0.94
C LEU A 130 -17.62 1.34 -1.95
N SER A 131 -18.78 0.92 -2.44
CA SER A 131 -18.88 -0.12 -3.46
C SER A 131 -18.24 0.30 -4.79
N SER A 132 -18.50 1.54 -5.23
CA SER A 132 -17.89 2.10 -6.44
C SER A 132 -16.36 2.19 -6.33
N GLN A 133 -15.85 2.61 -5.17
CA GLN A 133 -14.41 2.64 -4.88
C GLN A 133 -13.80 1.24 -4.84
N ALA A 134 -14.47 0.29 -4.17
CA ALA A 134 -14.03 -1.10 -4.09
C ALA A 134 -13.92 -1.73 -5.48
N LEU A 135 -14.90 -1.48 -6.36
CA LEU A 135 -14.88 -1.99 -7.73
C LEU A 135 -13.68 -1.46 -8.52
N ARG A 136 -13.36 -0.16 -8.41
CA ARG A 136 -12.20 0.45 -9.06
C ARG A 136 -10.89 -0.19 -8.61
N TYR A 137 -10.69 -0.42 -7.32
CA TYR A 137 -9.48 -1.07 -6.81
C TYR A 137 -9.41 -2.55 -7.19
N ALA A 138 -10.54 -3.26 -7.15
CA ALA A 138 -10.63 -4.66 -7.57
C ALA A 138 -10.28 -4.83 -9.06
N ILE A 139 -10.76 -3.93 -9.94
CA ILE A 139 -10.40 -3.92 -11.36
C ILE A 139 -8.89 -3.72 -11.52
N THR A 140 -8.31 -2.74 -10.84
CA THR A 140 -6.87 -2.45 -10.90
C THR A 140 -6.02 -3.69 -10.56
N LEU A 141 -6.43 -4.46 -9.54
CA LEU A 141 -5.73 -5.69 -9.13
C LEU A 141 -5.94 -6.85 -10.12
N ARG A 142 -7.13 -6.96 -10.71
CA ARG A 142 -7.45 -7.98 -11.73
C ARG A 142 -6.72 -7.74 -13.05
N GLU A 143 -6.64 -6.49 -13.49
CA GLU A 143 -5.86 -6.09 -14.68
C GLU A 143 -4.36 -6.38 -14.51
N ALA A 144 -3.87 -6.30 -13.27
CA ALA A 144 -2.50 -6.68 -12.92
C ALA A 144 -2.29 -8.20 -12.81
N GLU A 145 -3.32 -9.00 -13.11
CA GLU A 145 -3.34 -10.45 -12.95
C GLU A 145 -2.97 -10.90 -11.52
N ILE A 146 -3.36 -10.13 -10.49
CA ILE A 146 -3.16 -10.50 -9.10
C ILE A 146 -4.43 -11.17 -8.57
N PRO A 147 -4.42 -12.49 -8.30
CA PRO A 147 -5.60 -13.18 -7.79
C PRO A 147 -6.05 -12.69 -6.40
N GLU A 148 -7.35 -12.76 -6.13
CA GLU A 148 -7.96 -12.28 -4.88
C GLU A 148 -7.34 -12.88 -3.60
N LYS A 149 -6.82 -14.11 -3.70
CA LYS A 149 -6.14 -14.79 -2.58
C LYS A 149 -4.90 -14.05 -2.08
N TYR A 150 -4.36 -13.09 -2.83
CA TYR A 150 -3.21 -12.27 -2.45
C TYR A 150 -3.60 -10.88 -1.95
N TRP A 151 -4.86 -10.47 -1.99
CA TRP A 151 -5.28 -9.09 -1.70
C TRP A 151 -5.28 -8.74 -0.22
N LEU A 152 -4.97 -9.70 0.66
CA LEU A 152 -4.85 -9.42 2.09
C LEU A 152 -3.60 -8.58 2.39
N PRO A 153 -3.68 -7.60 3.30
CA PRO A 153 -2.54 -6.74 3.64
C PRO A 153 -1.26 -7.50 4.00
N PRO A 154 -1.27 -8.57 4.84
CA PRO A 154 -0.05 -9.30 5.17
C PRO A 154 0.66 -9.93 3.96
N ILE A 155 -0.12 -10.29 2.93
CA ILE A 155 0.39 -10.90 1.70
C ILE A 155 0.94 -9.83 0.79
N MET A 156 0.19 -8.74 0.60
CA MET A 156 0.62 -7.59 -0.20
C MET A 156 1.85 -6.91 0.38
N ASP A 157 1.96 -6.81 1.71
CA ASP A 157 3.14 -6.28 2.40
C ASP A 157 4.38 -7.13 2.10
N TRP A 158 4.23 -8.46 2.13
CA TRP A 158 5.31 -9.37 1.79
C TRP A 158 5.73 -9.24 0.32
N LEU A 159 4.76 -9.13 -0.60
CA LEU A 159 5.02 -8.97 -2.03
C LEU A 159 5.70 -7.63 -2.32
N LEU A 160 5.23 -6.55 -1.69
CA LEU A 160 5.81 -5.21 -1.78
C LEU A 160 7.27 -5.24 -1.32
N PHE A 161 7.52 -5.87 -0.17
CA PHE A 161 8.87 -5.99 0.37
C PHE A 161 9.79 -6.80 -0.55
N THR A 162 9.29 -7.87 -1.15
CA THR A 162 10.04 -8.69 -2.10
C THR A 162 10.33 -7.94 -3.39
N TRP A 163 9.37 -7.17 -3.91
CA TRP A 163 9.56 -6.27 -5.05
C TRP A 163 10.61 -5.19 -4.76
N TYR A 164 10.68 -4.66 -3.53
CA TYR A 164 11.72 -3.70 -3.18
C TYR A 164 13.14 -4.26 -3.22
N LYS A 165 13.32 -5.58 -3.07
CA LYS A 165 14.64 -6.23 -3.22
C LYS A 165 15.08 -6.28 -4.68
N ASN A 166 14.13 -6.42 -5.61
CA ASN A 166 14.40 -6.41 -7.04
C ASN A 166 13.19 -5.86 -7.80
N ARG A 167 13.29 -4.59 -8.21
CA ARG A 167 12.17 -3.82 -8.82
C ARG A 167 11.84 -4.24 -10.24
N ASN A 168 12.70 -5.04 -10.87
CA ASN A 168 12.51 -5.54 -12.23
C ASN A 168 11.79 -6.89 -12.26
N LEU A 169 11.37 -7.42 -11.10
CA LEU A 169 10.64 -8.67 -11.04
C LEU A 169 9.21 -8.49 -11.54
N PRO A 170 8.73 -9.35 -12.47
CA PRO A 170 7.33 -9.33 -12.89
C PRO A 170 6.43 -9.79 -11.74
N VAL A 171 5.19 -9.30 -11.73
CA VAL A 171 4.19 -9.62 -10.71
C VAL A 171 4.00 -11.13 -10.57
N SER A 172 3.85 -11.83 -11.68
CA SER A 172 3.68 -13.30 -11.72
C SER A 172 4.81 -14.05 -10.99
N TYR A 173 6.04 -13.57 -11.09
CA TYR A 173 7.17 -14.14 -10.36
C TYR A 173 7.06 -13.87 -8.85
N LEU A 174 6.71 -12.65 -8.44
CA LEU A 174 6.50 -12.33 -7.01
C LEU A 174 5.46 -13.24 -6.38
N LEU A 175 4.34 -13.48 -7.08
CA LEU A 175 3.28 -14.38 -6.62
C LEU A 175 3.77 -15.82 -6.45
N LYS A 176 4.57 -16.32 -7.39
CA LYS A 176 5.18 -17.64 -7.31
C LYS A 176 6.13 -17.76 -6.11
N VAL A 177 6.98 -16.76 -5.87
CA VAL A 177 7.91 -16.77 -4.72
C VAL A 177 7.11 -16.73 -3.40
N TYR A 178 6.00 -15.98 -3.35
CA TYR A 178 5.13 -16.01 -2.17
C TYR A 178 4.52 -17.40 -1.94
N ASP A 179 4.04 -18.07 -2.99
CA ASP A 179 3.47 -19.41 -2.85
C ASP A 179 4.50 -20.40 -2.25
N ASP A 180 5.76 -20.34 -2.70
CA ASP A 180 6.85 -21.15 -2.15
C ASP A 180 7.18 -20.78 -0.69
N TYR A 181 7.27 -19.48 -0.39
CA TYR A 181 7.46 -18.97 0.97
C TYR A 181 6.33 -19.44 1.90
N SER A 182 5.08 -19.35 1.44
CA SER A 182 3.90 -19.70 2.23
C SER A 182 3.91 -21.18 2.65
N LYS A 183 4.40 -22.07 1.77
CA LYS A 183 4.47 -23.52 2.01
C LYS A 183 5.64 -23.92 2.89
N LYS A 184 6.73 -23.15 2.91
CA LYS A 184 7.96 -23.49 3.65
C LYS A 184 8.03 -22.81 5.02
N GLU A 185 7.69 -21.51 5.08
CA GLU A 185 8.03 -20.66 6.21
C GLU A 185 6.83 -20.32 7.12
N LEU A 186 5.59 -20.35 6.61
CA LEU A 186 4.41 -20.10 7.44
C LEU A 186 4.09 -21.33 8.28
N SER A 187 3.91 -21.16 9.59
CA SER A 187 3.38 -22.21 10.46
C SER A 187 1.95 -22.60 10.06
N GLY A 188 1.55 -23.85 10.33
CA GLY A 188 0.19 -24.32 10.03
C GLY A 188 -0.90 -23.42 10.63
N PHE A 189 -0.70 -22.97 11.87
CA PHE A 189 -1.60 -22.01 12.52
C PHE A 189 -1.72 -20.69 11.77
N LYS A 190 -0.61 -20.09 11.32
CA LYS A 190 -0.64 -18.84 10.53
C LYS A 190 -1.36 -19.02 9.21
N ARG A 191 -1.19 -20.16 8.53
CA ARG A 191 -1.89 -20.46 7.27
C ARG A 191 -3.40 -20.53 7.47
N VAL A 192 -3.85 -21.25 8.50
CA VAL A 192 -5.28 -21.36 8.83
C VAL A 192 -5.86 -19.98 9.19
N LYS A 193 -5.13 -19.16 9.95
CA LYS A 193 -5.55 -17.80 10.28
C LYS A 193 -5.74 -16.96 9.01
N LEU A 194 -4.74 -16.93 8.12
CA LEU A 194 -4.82 -16.19 6.85
C LEU A 194 -5.96 -16.71 5.96
N GLN A 195 -6.19 -18.02 5.92
CA GLN A 195 -7.30 -18.59 5.15
C GLN A 195 -8.66 -18.13 5.70
N LYS A 196 -8.82 -18.08 7.02
CA LYS A 196 -10.05 -17.57 7.64
C LYS A 196 -10.27 -16.09 7.35
N GLU A 197 -9.22 -15.28 7.45
CA GLU A 197 -9.26 -13.85 7.10
C GLU A 197 -9.60 -13.65 5.63
N LEU A 198 -9.04 -14.48 4.73
CA LEU A 198 -9.33 -14.42 3.31
C LEU A 198 -10.81 -14.70 3.02
N LEU A 199 -11.37 -15.76 3.61
CA LEU A 199 -12.79 -16.10 3.42
C LEU A 199 -13.72 -14.98 3.89
N HIS A 200 -13.39 -14.37 5.03
CA HIS A 200 -14.14 -13.23 5.55
C HIS A 200 -14.05 -12.03 4.62
N PHE A 201 -12.84 -11.65 4.20
CA PHE A 201 -12.62 -10.56 3.26
C PHE A 201 -13.36 -10.77 1.94
N GLN A 202 -13.31 -11.97 1.35
CA GLN A 202 -14.02 -12.31 0.11
C GLN A 202 -15.53 -12.20 0.27
N TYR A 203 -16.07 -12.66 1.39
CA TYR A 203 -17.49 -12.53 1.69
C TYR A 203 -17.91 -11.06 1.78
N SER A 204 -17.18 -10.26 2.55
CA SER A 204 -17.48 -8.84 2.75
C SER A 204 -17.32 -8.03 1.46
N LEU A 205 -16.28 -8.30 0.68
CA LEU A 205 -16.07 -7.69 -0.62
C LEU A 205 -17.20 -8.03 -1.59
N LYS A 206 -17.60 -9.31 -1.68
CA LYS A 206 -18.69 -9.73 -2.56
C LYS A 206 -20.00 -9.05 -2.17
N ARG A 207 -20.29 -8.97 -0.87
CA ARG A 207 -21.48 -8.31 -0.33
C ARG A 207 -21.48 -6.81 -0.68
N LEU A 208 -20.34 -6.14 -0.51
CA LEU A 208 -20.21 -4.72 -0.83
C LEU A 208 -20.37 -4.46 -2.33
N VAL A 209 -19.68 -5.22 -3.18
CA VAL A 209 -19.77 -5.04 -4.65
C VAL A 209 -21.16 -5.38 -5.18
N SER A 210 -21.93 -6.24 -4.51
CA SER A 210 -23.33 -6.49 -4.85
C SER A 210 -24.31 -5.39 -4.42
N TYR A 211 -23.83 -4.34 -3.75
CA TYR A 211 -24.65 -3.23 -3.25
C TYR A 211 -24.88 -2.11 -4.27
N THR A 212 -24.07 -2.05 -5.35
CA THR A 212 -24.29 -1.16 -6.50
C THR A 212 -25.45 -1.63 -7.35
#